data_AF-A0A963NWK6-F1
#
_entry.id   AF-A0A963NWK6-F1
#
_cell.length_a   1.000
_cell.length_b   1.000
_cell.length_c   1.000
_cell.angle_alpha   90.00
_cell.angle_beta   90.00
_cell.angle_gamma   90.00
#
_symmetry.space_group_name_H-M   'P 1'
#
loop_
_entity.id
_entity.type
_entity.pdbx_description
1 polymer ?
#
loop_
_entity_poly.entity_id
_entity_poly.type
_entity_poly.pdbx_seq_one_letter_code
_entity_poly.pdbx_strand_id
1 'polypeptide(L)'
;GRILDRLEVLGLSENTLVVYASDHGEQIGEHGLWWKNTFYEDSVKVPLVMAAPGLLPEGGRCGRVVNLIDIGATLIEAAGAPPLPRSHGRSLLEIARAPDGPWVDETWSEYVTDLLSVWTGPEAVCQRMLRTARWKYVHMEGYRPQLFDMAADPDELNDLGADPAYAEVRATLSARVLAGWDPDAIRREVDARCEEKRLLEAWGSRTRPKSTAQYLIRDEDSWLDDLPAQRL
;
A
#
# COMPACT_ATOMS: atom_id res chain seq x y z
N GLY A 1 9.32 17.09 18.22
CA GLY A 1 8.36 15.99 18.37
C GLY A 1 9.08 14.81 19.01
N ARG A 2 8.48 14.10 19.98
CA ARG A 2 9.20 13.24 20.96
C ARG A 2 10.30 12.33 20.39
N ILE A 3 10.04 11.67 19.25
CA ILE A 3 11.03 10.79 18.59
C ILE A 3 12.19 11.60 18.01
N LEU A 4 11.90 12.66 17.26
CA LEU A 4 12.90 13.53 16.64
C LEU A 4 13.74 14.27 17.68
N ASP A 5 13.10 14.77 18.75
CA ASP A 5 13.80 15.44 19.85
C ASP A 5 14.77 14.46 20.55
N ARG A 6 14.41 13.17 20.61
CA ARG A 6 15.28 12.15 21.18
C ARG A 6 16.48 11.84 20.27
N LEU A 7 16.32 11.85 18.95
CA LEU A 7 17.45 11.72 18.01
C LEU A 7 18.45 12.86 18.19
N GLU A 8 17.97 14.09 18.39
CA GLU A 8 18.81 15.26 18.61
C GLU A 8 19.59 15.16 19.93
N VAL A 9 18.91 14.85 21.04
CA VAL A 9 19.55 14.68 22.36
C VAL A 9 20.62 13.58 22.34
N LEU A 10 20.43 12.53 21.52
CA LEU A 10 21.39 11.44 21.37
C LEU A 10 22.50 11.74 20.35
N GLY A 11 22.45 12.88 19.66
CA GLY A 11 23.41 13.25 18.61
C GLY A 11 23.30 12.38 17.36
N LEU A 12 22.13 11.78 17.10
CA LEU A 12 21.88 10.87 15.98
C LEU A 12 21.24 11.56 14.76
N SER A 13 20.79 12.81 14.87
CA SER A 13 20.02 13.49 13.81
C SER A 13 20.74 13.54 12.46
N GLU A 14 22.06 13.81 12.46
CA GLU A 14 22.85 13.96 11.23
C GLU A 14 23.16 12.62 10.52
N ASN A 15 22.89 11.49 11.19
CA ASN A 15 23.18 10.15 10.67
C ASN A 15 21.94 9.24 10.72
N THR A 16 20.75 9.82 10.63
CA THR A 16 19.49 9.06 10.64
C THR A 16 18.66 9.44 9.41
N LEU A 17 18.28 8.44 8.62
CA LEU A 17 17.20 8.57 7.64
C LEU A 17 15.87 8.30 8.35
N VAL A 18 15.02 9.33 8.44
CA VAL A 18 13.66 9.23 8.93
C VAL A 18 12.71 9.11 7.74
N VAL A 19 11.85 8.10 7.77
CA VAL A 19 10.76 7.91 6.80
C VAL A 19 9.44 7.86 7.57
N TYR A 20 8.50 8.72 7.20
CA TYR A 20 7.13 8.72 7.69
C TYR A 20 6.19 8.37 6.54
N ALA A 21 5.35 7.36 6.73
CA ALA A 21 4.35 6.92 5.76
C ALA A 21 3.11 6.33 6.45
N SER A 22 2.05 6.10 5.67
CA SER A 22 0.91 5.27 6.05
C SER A 22 0.89 4.00 5.20
N ASP A 23 0.32 2.91 5.69
CA ASP A 23 0.15 1.67 4.92
C ASP A 23 -1.01 1.78 3.92
N HIS A 24 -2.06 2.50 4.30
CA HIS A 24 -3.18 2.90 3.46
C HIS A 24 -3.81 4.20 3.97
N GLY A 25 -4.73 4.77 3.20
CA GLY A 25 -5.57 5.89 3.57
C GLY A 25 -6.89 5.44 4.19
N GLU A 26 -7.90 6.31 4.22
CA GLU A 26 -9.20 6.01 4.81
C GLU A 26 -10.25 6.91 4.15
N GLN A 27 -11.30 6.31 3.60
CA GLN A 27 -12.49 7.02 3.17
C GLN A 27 -13.38 7.30 4.37
N ILE A 28 -13.85 8.54 4.50
CA ILE A 28 -14.67 9.05 5.61
C ILE A 28 -15.95 9.69 5.04
N GLY A 29 -16.47 9.12 3.95
CA GLY A 29 -17.66 9.57 3.23
C GLY A 29 -17.40 10.02 1.80
N GLU A 30 -16.15 10.17 1.38
CA GLU A 30 -15.78 10.43 -0.02
C GLU A 30 -16.34 9.32 -0.92
N HIS A 31 -16.89 9.71 -2.08
CA HIS A 31 -17.60 8.82 -2.99
C HIS A 31 -18.77 8.01 -2.35
N GLY A 32 -19.26 8.43 -1.17
CA GLY A 32 -20.26 7.69 -0.40
C GLY A 32 -19.72 6.43 0.28
N LEU A 33 -18.41 6.31 0.42
CA LEU A 33 -17.71 5.13 0.91
C LEU A 33 -17.03 5.36 2.25
N TRP A 34 -16.70 4.25 2.91
CA TRP A 34 -15.95 4.19 4.17
C TRP A 34 -14.85 3.14 4.05
N TRP A 35 -13.80 3.22 4.88
CA TRP A 35 -12.65 2.32 4.85
C TRP A 35 -11.76 2.50 3.63
N LYS A 36 -11.03 1.45 3.24
CA LYS A 36 -9.90 1.48 2.30
C LYS A 36 -9.94 0.36 1.27
N ASN A 37 -11.12 -0.22 1.08
CA ASN A 37 -11.30 -1.39 0.20
C ASN A 37 -11.58 -0.96 -1.25
N THR A 38 -10.97 0.15 -1.68
CA THR A 38 -11.11 0.75 -3.01
C THR A 38 -9.79 1.38 -3.47
N PHE A 39 -9.71 1.78 -4.73
CA PHE A 39 -8.51 2.40 -5.33
C PHE A 39 -8.61 3.93 -5.52
N TYR A 40 -9.63 4.57 -4.96
CA TYR A 40 -9.67 6.04 -4.91
C TYR A 40 -8.48 6.59 -4.11
N GLU A 41 -8.00 7.79 -4.45
CA GLU A 41 -6.83 8.43 -3.85
C GLU A 41 -6.97 8.47 -2.32
N ASP A 42 -8.15 8.73 -1.76
CA ASP A 42 -8.38 8.74 -0.30
C ASP A 42 -8.02 7.41 0.38
N SER A 43 -8.09 6.30 -0.34
CA SER A 43 -7.74 4.95 0.13
C SER A 43 -6.28 4.59 -0.16
N VAL A 44 -5.76 4.88 -1.35
CA VAL A 44 -4.45 4.35 -1.78
C VAL A 44 -3.32 5.38 -1.86
N LYS A 45 -3.63 6.67 -1.81
CA LYS A 45 -2.64 7.74 -1.80
C LYS A 45 -2.35 8.14 -0.36
N VAL A 46 -1.20 7.69 0.13
CA VAL A 46 -0.75 7.89 1.50
C VAL A 46 0.31 8.99 1.61
N PRO A 47 0.47 9.63 2.78
CA PRO A 47 1.60 10.51 3.01
C PRO A 47 2.92 9.74 2.89
N LEU A 48 3.95 10.40 2.37
CA LEU A 48 5.33 9.95 2.41
C LEU A 48 6.24 11.16 2.62
N VAL A 49 6.94 11.19 3.74
CA VAL A 49 7.90 12.25 4.09
C VAL A 49 9.22 11.59 4.47
N MET A 50 10.32 12.08 3.90
CA MET A 50 11.66 11.58 4.18
C MET A 50 12.56 12.73 4.63
N ALA A 51 13.39 12.49 5.64
CA ALA A 51 14.40 13.42 6.10
C ALA A 51 15.71 12.68 6.38
N ALA A 52 16.80 13.14 5.77
CA ALA A 52 18.15 12.63 6.02
C ALA A 52 19.15 13.76 5.75
N PRO A 53 19.58 14.50 6.78
CA PRO A 53 20.57 15.56 6.64
C PRO A 53 21.81 15.09 5.86
N GLY A 54 22.29 15.92 4.93
CA GLY A 54 23.42 15.59 4.05
C GLY A 54 23.13 14.58 2.93
N LEU A 55 22.00 13.87 2.96
CA LEU A 55 21.60 12.91 1.92
C LEU A 55 20.48 13.44 1.02
N LEU A 56 19.51 14.16 1.60
CA LEU A 56 18.31 14.68 0.92
C LEU A 56 18.25 16.21 1.01
N PRO A 57 17.74 16.91 -0.02
CA PRO A 57 17.54 18.34 0.04
C PRO A 57 16.40 18.72 1.00
N GLU A 58 16.55 19.83 1.71
CA GLU A 58 15.51 20.38 2.58
C GLU A 58 14.38 21.02 1.78
N GLY A 59 13.15 20.90 2.28
CA GLY A 59 11.97 21.55 1.68
C GLY A 59 11.57 21.05 0.29
N GLY A 60 12.20 19.97 -0.21
CA GLY A 60 11.86 19.37 -1.49
C GLY A 60 10.44 18.81 -1.54
N ARG A 61 9.79 18.93 -2.69
CA ARG A 61 8.49 18.31 -2.97
C ARG A 61 8.54 17.61 -4.32
N CYS A 62 8.07 16.36 -4.35
CA CYS A 62 7.99 15.54 -5.55
C CYS A 62 6.54 15.15 -5.79
N GLY A 63 6.00 15.48 -6.96
CA GLY A 63 4.62 15.16 -7.37
C GLY A 63 4.49 13.88 -8.20
N ARG A 64 5.57 13.12 -8.35
CA ARG A 64 5.63 11.88 -9.15
C ARG A 64 4.95 10.73 -8.39
N VAL A 65 4.36 9.81 -9.13
CA VAL A 65 3.76 8.58 -8.62
C VAL A 65 4.87 7.63 -8.15
N VAL A 66 4.77 7.22 -6.89
CA VAL A 66 5.68 6.28 -6.22
C VAL A 66 4.85 5.17 -5.57
N ASN A 67 5.50 4.10 -5.11
CA ASN A 67 4.88 2.99 -4.40
C ASN A 67 5.50 2.78 -3.02
N LEU A 68 4.74 2.29 -2.03
CA LEU A 68 5.29 1.93 -0.73
C LEU A 68 6.43 0.91 -0.80
N ILE A 69 6.46 0.03 -1.80
CA ILE A 69 7.57 -0.92 -2.00
C ILE A 69 8.90 -0.21 -2.33
N ASP A 70 8.85 1.02 -2.82
CA ASP A 70 10.02 1.86 -3.12
C ASP A 70 10.76 2.26 -1.84
N ILE A 71 10.06 2.31 -0.69
CA ILE A 71 10.68 2.57 0.63
C ILE A 71 11.72 1.50 0.94
N GLY A 72 11.41 0.22 0.70
CA GLY A 72 12.35 -0.87 0.96
C GLY A 72 13.64 -0.74 0.14
N ALA A 73 13.52 -0.40 -1.15
CA ALA A 73 14.68 -0.14 -2.01
C ALA A 73 15.49 1.08 -1.55
N THR A 74 14.80 2.14 -1.12
CA THR A 74 15.41 3.37 -0.60
C THR A 74 16.24 3.12 0.66
N LEU A 75 15.71 2.35 1.61
CA LEU A 75 16.40 2.03 2.86
C LEU A 75 17.66 1.18 2.61
N ILE A 76 17.59 0.22 1.68
CA ILE A 76 18.72 -0.64 1.31
C ILE A 76 19.83 0.16 0.64
N GLU A 77 19.50 1.07 -0.27
CA GLU A 77 20.49 1.96 -0.88
C GLU A 77 21.10 2.91 0.16
N ALA A 78 20.27 3.52 1.01
CA ALA A 78 20.75 4.43 2.06
C ALA A 78 21.71 3.75 3.05
N ALA A 79 21.49 2.45 3.32
CA ALA A 79 22.37 1.64 4.15
C ALA A 79 23.67 1.19 3.44
N GLY A 80 23.83 1.48 2.14
CA GLY A 80 24.95 0.99 1.33
C GLY A 80 24.94 -0.54 1.16
N ALA A 81 23.77 -1.18 1.29
CA ALA A 81 23.62 -2.62 1.21
C ALA A 81 23.37 -3.08 -0.24
N PRO A 82 23.67 -4.35 -0.56
CA PRO A 82 23.32 -4.91 -1.86
C PRO A 82 21.80 -4.90 -2.12
N PRO A 83 21.35 -4.71 -3.37
CA PRO A 83 19.93 -4.73 -3.71
C PRO A 83 19.23 -6.01 -3.26
N LEU A 84 17.97 -5.87 -2.82
CA LEU A 84 17.16 -7.03 -2.44
C LEU A 84 16.84 -7.89 -3.67
N PRO A 85 17.11 -9.21 -3.64
CA PRO A 85 16.77 -10.08 -4.76
C PRO A 85 15.25 -10.10 -4.95
N ARG A 86 14.81 -9.98 -6.22
CA ARG A 86 13.38 -9.99 -6.62
C ARG A 86 12.55 -8.82 -6.08
N SER A 87 13.17 -7.77 -5.57
CA SER A 87 12.45 -6.53 -5.27
C SER A 87 12.08 -5.81 -6.57
N HIS A 88 10.85 -5.30 -6.64
CA HIS A 88 10.40 -4.42 -7.72
C HIS A 88 10.43 -2.94 -7.31
N GLY A 89 10.79 -2.63 -6.07
CA GLY A 89 10.91 -1.26 -5.59
C GLY A 89 12.10 -0.55 -6.21
N ARG A 90 11.95 0.75 -6.45
CA ARG A 90 12.97 1.65 -6.95
C ARG A 90 13.33 2.64 -5.86
N SER A 91 14.61 2.89 -5.65
CA SER A 91 15.00 3.84 -4.62
C SER A 91 14.50 5.25 -4.93
N LEU A 92 14.03 5.93 -3.89
CA LEU A 92 13.51 7.28 -3.96
C LEU A 92 14.61 8.33 -3.76
N LEU A 93 15.85 7.93 -3.46
CA LEU A 93 16.95 8.87 -3.23
C LEU A 93 17.25 9.71 -4.48
N GLU A 94 17.18 9.10 -5.66
CA GLU A 94 17.41 9.80 -6.93
C GLU A 94 16.35 10.88 -7.18
N ILE A 95 15.07 10.53 -7.09
CA ILE A 95 13.98 11.50 -7.34
C ILE A 95 13.84 12.53 -6.23
N ALA A 96 14.27 12.20 -5.00
CA ALA A 96 14.28 13.17 -3.91
C ALA A 96 15.35 14.24 -4.13
N ARG A 97 16.49 13.90 -4.75
CA ARG A 97 17.57 14.84 -5.10
C ARG A 97 17.32 15.59 -6.41
N ALA A 98 16.69 14.93 -7.38
CA ALA A 98 16.38 15.49 -8.69
C ALA A 98 14.92 15.16 -9.08
N PRO A 99 13.93 15.93 -8.60
CA PRO A 99 12.51 15.65 -8.84
C PRO A 99 12.10 15.60 -10.32
N ASP A 100 12.81 16.34 -11.17
CA ASP A 100 12.59 16.39 -12.62
C ASP A 100 13.41 15.33 -13.39
N GLY A 101 14.12 14.46 -12.68
CA GLY A 101 14.92 13.40 -13.27
C GLY A 101 14.10 12.28 -13.92
N PRO A 102 14.77 11.34 -14.61
CA PRO A 102 14.13 10.15 -15.16
C PRO A 102 13.43 9.35 -14.06
N TRP A 103 12.15 9.07 -14.25
CA TRP A 103 11.36 8.24 -13.34
C TRP A 103 10.17 7.64 -14.09
N VAL A 104 9.83 6.38 -13.80
CA VAL A 104 8.61 5.77 -14.33
C VAL A 104 7.45 6.17 -13.44
N ASP A 105 6.65 7.11 -13.94
CA ASP A 105 5.58 7.76 -13.19
C ASP A 105 4.32 6.89 -13.15
N GLU A 106 4.47 5.71 -12.57
CA GLU A 106 3.38 4.75 -12.44
C GLU A 106 3.55 3.80 -11.25
N THR A 107 2.42 3.24 -10.82
CA THR A 107 2.31 2.29 -9.74
C THR A 107 1.15 1.34 -9.96
N TRP A 108 1.22 0.18 -9.30
CA TRP A 108 0.15 -0.80 -9.22
C TRP A 108 -0.29 -0.99 -7.78
N SER A 109 -1.56 -1.32 -7.60
CA SER A 109 -2.09 -1.79 -6.33
C SER A 109 -3.07 -2.93 -6.58
N GLU A 110 -3.08 -3.90 -5.68
CA GLU A 110 -3.86 -5.14 -5.82
C GLU A 110 -4.74 -5.30 -4.59
N TYR A 111 -6.01 -5.61 -4.82
CA TYR A 111 -6.98 -5.87 -3.78
C TYR A 111 -7.72 -7.16 -4.11
N VAL A 112 -7.37 -8.21 -3.38
CA VAL A 112 -7.88 -9.55 -3.58
C VAL A 112 -8.43 -10.03 -2.25
N THR A 113 -9.73 -10.31 -2.21
CA THR A 113 -10.38 -10.81 -1.00
C THR A 113 -10.66 -12.30 -1.13
N ASP A 114 -10.79 -12.95 0.02
CA ASP A 114 -11.48 -14.22 0.14
C ASP A 114 -13.00 -14.01 0.31
N LEU A 115 -13.74 -15.11 0.44
CA LEU A 115 -15.19 -15.14 0.69
C LEU A 115 -15.57 -14.90 2.17
N LEU A 116 -14.71 -14.34 3.02
CA LEU A 116 -14.85 -14.52 4.48
C LEU A 116 -15.11 -13.26 5.32
N SER A 117 -15.62 -12.17 4.74
CA SER A 117 -16.07 -11.07 5.59
C SER A 117 -17.45 -10.53 5.20
N VAL A 118 -18.28 -10.32 6.23
CA VAL A 118 -19.54 -9.55 6.14
C VAL A 118 -19.33 -8.13 5.58
N TRP A 119 -18.08 -7.67 5.52
CA TRP A 119 -17.68 -6.33 5.10
C TRP A 119 -17.32 -6.24 3.61
N THR A 120 -17.05 -7.38 2.95
CA THR A 120 -16.58 -7.43 1.54
C THR A 120 -17.64 -7.99 0.58
N GLY A 121 -18.82 -8.33 1.09
CA GLY A 121 -19.92 -8.89 0.31
C GLY A 121 -19.85 -10.41 0.15
N PRO A 122 -20.81 -11.02 -0.57
CA PRO A 122 -20.93 -12.48 -0.69
C PRO A 122 -19.94 -13.10 -1.68
N GLU A 123 -19.19 -12.29 -2.42
CA GLU A 123 -18.30 -12.74 -3.49
C GLU A 123 -16.88 -12.24 -3.25
N ALA A 124 -15.91 -13.10 -3.53
CA ALA A 124 -14.51 -12.70 -3.50
C ALA A 124 -14.24 -11.75 -4.66
N VAL A 125 -13.58 -10.63 -4.39
CA VAL A 125 -13.16 -9.67 -5.42
C VAL A 125 -11.71 -9.91 -5.80
N CYS A 126 -11.40 -9.74 -7.09
CA CYS A 126 -10.04 -9.76 -7.61
C CYS A 126 -9.88 -8.48 -8.42
N GLN A 127 -9.15 -7.52 -7.87
CA GLN A 127 -9.05 -6.19 -8.45
C GLN A 127 -7.59 -5.74 -8.51
N ARG A 128 -7.28 -4.99 -9.55
CA ARG A 128 -5.96 -4.40 -9.76
C ARG A 128 -6.05 -3.03 -10.37
N MET A 129 -5.30 -2.10 -9.80
CA MET A 129 -5.16 -0.74 -10.30
C MET A 129 -3.83 -0.58 -11.04
N LEU A 130 -3.85 0.16 -12.13
CA LEU A 130 -2.69 0.84 -12.72
C LEU A 130 -2.91 2.35 -12.62
N ARG A 131 -2.05 3.05 -11.91
CA ARG A 131 -2.02 4.52 -11.84
C ARG A 131 -0.74 5.02 -12.51
N THR A 132 -0.87 5.75 -13.59
CA THR A 132 0.22 6.45 -14.30
C THR A 132 0.26 7.92 -13.91
N ALA A 133 1.04 8.80 -14.55
CA ALA A 133 0.93 10.25 -14.34
C ALA A 133 -0.47 10.79 -14.68
N ARG A 134 -1.03 10.41 -15.83
CA ARG A 134 -2.32 10.96 -16.33
C ARG A 134 -3.52 10.09 -16.00
N TRP A 135 -3.40 8.77 -16.14
CA TRP A 135 -4.55 7.86 -16.06
C TRP A 135 -4.52 7.03 -14.79
N LYS A 136 -5.70 6.78 -14.22
CA LYS A 136 -5.95 5.68 -13.29
C LYS A 136 -6.93 4.70 -13.94
N TYR A 137 -6.55 3.44 -14.04
CA TYR A 137 -7.40 2.35 -14.54
C TYR A 137 -7.53 1.28 -13.47
N VAL A 138 -8.77 0.86 -13.20
CA VAL A 138 -9.07 -0.19 -12.23
C VAL A 138 -9.75 -1.35 -12.94
N HIS A 139 -9.10 -2.51 -12.94
CA HIS A 139 -9.71 -3.78 -13.32
C HIS A 139 -10.45 -4.37 -12.11
N MET A 140 -11.67 -4.82 -12.32
CA MET A 140 -12.47 -5.52 -11.34
C MET A 140 -13.08 -6.75 -12.00
N GLU A 141 -12.71 -7.94 -11.55
CA GLU A 141 -13.20 -9.18 -12.14
C GLU A 141 -14.72 -9.30 -12.00
N GLY A 142 -15.42 -9.58 -13.10
CA GLY A 142 -16.89 -9.66 -13.14
C GLY A 142 -17.62 -8.30 -13.19
N TYR A 143 -16.91 -7.18 -13.15
CA TYR A 143 -17.49 -5.83 -13.18
C TYR A 143 -16.92 -4.98 -14.31
N ARG A 144 -17.60 -3.88 -14.63
CA ARG A 144 -17.07 -2.87 -15.56
C ARG A 144 -15.82 -2.23 -14.93
N PRO A 145 -14.73 -2.02 -15.68
CA PRO A 145 -13.58 -1.29 -15.17
C PRO A 145 -13.92 0.18 -14.90
N GLN A 146 -13.11 0.82 -14.06
CA GLN A 146 -13.13 2.28 -13.90
C GLN A 146 -11.94 2.90 -14.62
N LEU A 147 -12.14 4.11 -15.14
CA LEU A 147 -11.10 4.91 -15.78
C LEU A 147 -11.24 6.37 -15.38
N PHE A 148 -10.17 6.99 -14.89
CA PHE A 148 -10.13 8.40 -14.50
C PHE A 148 -8.97 9.13 -15.21
N ASP A 149 -9.25 10.31 -15.77
CA ASP A 149 -8.21 11.26 -16.22
C ASP A 149 -7.79 12.13 -15.04
N MET A 150 -6.73 11.73 -14.35
CA MET A 150 -6.29 12.34 -13.10
C MET A 150 -5.63 13.70 -13.28
N ALA A 151 -5.37 14.13 -14.52
CA ALA A 151 -4.95 15.50 -14.80
C ALA A 151 -6.14 16.46 -14.87
N ALA A 152 -7.29 15.98 -15.38
CA ALA A 152 -8.51 16.77 -15.50
C ALA A 152 -9.45 16.61 -14.29
N ASP A 153 -9.39 15.46 -13.62
CA ASP A 153 -10.28 15.03 -12.54
C ASP A 153 -9.47 14.36 -11.41
N PRO A 154 -8.70 15.14 -10.63
CA PRO A 154 -7.88 14.62 -9.55
C PRO A 154 -8.70 14.04 -8.39
N ASP A 155 -9.98 14.41 -8.29
CA ASP A 155 -10.93 13.97 -7.26
C ASP A 155 -11.76 12.75 -7.72
N GLU A 156 -11.48 12.19 -8.91
CA GLU A 156 -12.05 10.94 -9.41
C GLU A 156 -13.58 10.90 -9.47
N LEU A 157 -14.21 12.03 -9.79
CA LEU A 157 -15.66 12.18 -9.76
C LEU A 157 -16.34 11.68 -11.05
N ASN A 158 -15.59 11.53 -12.15
CA ASN A 158 -16.10 11.20 -13.47
C ASN A 158 -15.49 9.90 -13.98
N ASP A 159 -16.19 8.78 -13.77
CA ASP A 159 -15.81 7.47 -14.33
C ASP A 159 -16.00 7.43 -15.86
N LEU A 160 -14.89 7.39 -16.60
CA LEU A 160 -14.82 7.25 -18.05
C LEU A 160 -14.83 5.78 -18.52
N GLY A 161 -15.06 4.83 -17.61
CA GLY A 161 -15.04 3.39 -17.86
C GLY A 161 -16.04 2.92 -18.93
N ALA A 162 -17.16 3.64 -19.09
CA ALA A 162 -18.20 3.33 -20.07
C ALA A 162 -18.16 4.20 -21.34
N ASP A 163 -17.37 5.27 -21.36
CA ASP A 163 -17.43 6.27 -22.43
C ASP A 163 -16.77 5.75 -23.73
N PRO A 164 -17.48 5.61 -24.86
CA PRO A 164 -16.90 5.09 -26.10
C PRO A 164 -15.71 5.91 -26.61
N ALA A 165 -15.60 7.20 -26.28
CA ALA A 165 -14.49 8.06 -26.70
C ALA A 165 -13.13 7.60 -26.14
N TYR A 166 -13.12 6.87 -25.01
CA TYR A 166 -11.90 6.40 -24.34
C TYR A 166 -11.66 4.89 -24.54
N ALA A 167 -12.29 4.27 -25.54
CA ALA A 167 -12.16 2.83 -25.77
C ALA A 167 -10.72 2.36 -26.01
N GLU A 168 -9.92 3.11 -26.79
CA GLU A 168 -8.52 2.78 -27.06
C GLU A 168 -7.63 2.93 -25.81
N VAL A 169 -7.89 3.96 -25.01
CA VAL A 169 -7.20 4.18 -23.72
C VAL A 169 -7.48 3.02 -22.77
N ARG A 170 -8.76 2.64 -22.64
CA ARG A 170 -9.16 1.48 -21.83
C ARG A 170 -8.50 0.19 -22.31
N ALA A 171 -8.54 -0.09 -23.62
CA ALA A 171 -7.93 -1.31 -24.17
C ALA A 171 -6.43 -1.37 -23.86
N THR A 172 -5.72 -0.26 -24.03
CA THR A 172 -4.29 -0.15 -23.74
C THR A 172 -3.99 -0.37 -22.25
N LEU A 173 -4.71 0.30 -21.36
CA LEU A 173 -4.49 0.20 -19.92
C LEU A 173 -4.95 -1.16 -19.36
N SER A 174 -6.02 -1.73 -19.91
CA SER A 174 -6.48 -3.08 -19.61
C SER A 174 -5.41 -4.13 -19.93
N ALA A 175 -4.82 -4.08 -21.13
CA ALA A 175 -3.74 -5.00 -21.50
C ALA A 175 -2.53 -4.87 -20.56
N ARG A 176 -2.19 -3.65 -20.14
CA ARG A 176 -1.07 -3.40 -19.22
C ARG A 176 -1.35 -3.85 -17.79
N VAL A 177 -2.55 -3.60 -17.26
CA VAL A 177 -2.89 -3.98 -15.88
C VAL A 177 -3.02 -5.49 -15.74
N LEU A 178 -3.46 -6.19 -16.78
CA LEU A 178 -3.57 -7.66 -16.78
C LEU A 178 -2.27 -8.37 -17.19
N ALA A 179 -1.26 -7.64 -17.66
CA ALA A 179 0.02 -8.23 -18.07
C ALA A 179 0.69 -8.96 -16.89
N GLY A 180 0.86 -10.28 -17.03
CA GLY A 180 1.46 -11.12 -15.99
C GLY A 180 0.59 -11.31 -14.74
N TRP A 181 -0.70 -10.95 -14.82
CA TRP A 181 -1.64 -11.04 -13.70
C TRP A 181 -2.91 -11.75 -14.16
N ASP A 182 -3.08 -12.99 -13.70
CA ASP A 182 -4.19 -13.87 -14.05
C ASP A 182 -5.18 -13.92 -12.86
N PRO A 183 -6.35 -13.25 -12.97
CA PRO A 183 -7.33 -13.21 -11.88
C PRO A 183 -7.88 -14.60 -11.53
N ASP A 184 -7.99 -15.51 -12.51
CA ASP A 184 -8.48 -16.87 -12.29
C ASP A 184 -7.44 -17.71 -11.54
N ALA A 185 -6.16 -17.57 -11.88
CA ALA A 185 -5.08 -18.22 -11.13
C ALA A 185 -5.01 -17.72 -9.69
N ILE A 186 -5.10 -16.40 -9.49
CA ILE A 186 -5.12 -15.79 -8.17
C ILE A 186 -6.32 -16.28 -7.36
N ARG A 187 -7.51 -16.35 -7.98
CA ARG A 187 -8.71 -16.90 -7.32
C ARG A 187 -8.49 -18.33 -6.84
N ARG A 188 -7.94 -19.21 -7.68
CA ARG A 188 -7.62 -20.59 -7.30
C ARG A 188 -6.64 -20.66 -6.12
N GLU A 189 -5.64 -19.78 -6.08
CA GLU A 189 -4.69 -19.71 -4.97
C GLU A 189 -5.36 -19.23 -3.68
N VAL A 190 -6.21 -18.21 -3.76
CA VAL A 190 -6.98 -17.71 -2.61
C VAL A 190 -7.89 -18.81 -2.07
N ASP A 191 -8.61 -19.53 -2.93
CA ASP A 191 -9.50 -20.63 -2.51
C ASP A 191 -8.71 -21.74 -1.79
N ALA A 192 -7.54 -22.11 -2.31
CA ALA A 192 -6.65 -23.08 -1.67
C ALA A 192 -6.16 -22.61 -0.29
N ARG A 193 -5.75 -21.34 -0.16
CA ARG A 193 -5.33 -20.75 1.12
C ARG A 193 -6.48 -20.66 2.13
N CYS A 194 -7.71 -20.40 1.66
CA CYS A 194 -8.88 -20.39 2.52
C CYS A 194 -9.16 -21.77 3.11
N GLU A 195 -9.05 -22.82 2.30
CA GLU A 195 -9.23 -24.19 2.77
C GLU A 195 -8.12 -24.59 3.75
N GLU A 196 -6.87 -24.26 3.45
CA GLU A 196 -5.74 -24.47 4.37
C GLU A 196 -5.98 -23.74 5.71
N LYS A 197 -6.40 -22.48 5.67
CA LYS A 197 -6.71 -21.69 6.87
C LYS A 197 -7.79 -22.36 7.72
N ARG A 198 -8.88 -22.86 7.11
CA ARG A 198 -9.93 -23.60 7.84
C ARG A 198 -9.39 -24.85 8.53
N LEU A 199 -8.53 -25.60 7.85
CA LEU A 199 -7.88 -26.78 8.42
C LEU A 199 -6.94 -26.41 9.59
N LEU A 200 -6.16 -25.34 9.43
CA LEU A 200 -5.25 -24.83 10.47
C LEU A 200 -6.01 -24.30 11.69
N GLU A 201 -7.11 -23.58 11.50
CA GLU A 201 -7.99 -23.11 12.59
C GLU A 201 -8.66 -24.29 13.33
N ALA A 202 -9.16 -25.28 12.59
CA ALA A 202 -9.73 -26.49 13.17
C ALA A 202 -8.69 -27.32 13.93
N TRP A 203 -7.46 -27.43 13.40
CA TRP A 203 -6.35 -28.07 14.10
C TRP A 203 -5.95 -27.29 15.35
N GLY A 204 -5.69 -25.98 15.23
CA GLY A 204 -5.23 -25.12 16.32
C GLY A 204 -6.21 -25.03 17.49
N SER A 205 -7.52 -25.00 17.21
CA SER A 205 -8.55 -25.03 18.24
C SER A 205 -8.61 -26.36 19.01
N ARG A 206 -8.28 -27.49 18.35
CA ARG A 206 -8.28 -28.84 18.95
C ARG A 206 -6.99 -29.19 19.67
N THR A 207 -5.84 -28.80 19.13
CA THR A 207 -4.53 -29.17 19.66
C THR A 207 -3.94 -28.13 20.59
N ARG A 208 -4.39 -26.86 20.51
CA ARG A 208 -3.89 -25.72 21.29
C ARG A 208 -2.36 -25.74 21.40
N PRO A 209 -1.65 -25.73 20.25
CA PRO A 209 -0.21 -25.84 20.26
C PRO A 209 0.39 -24.71 21.09
N LYS A 210 1.42 -25.01 21.87
CA LYS A 210 2.10 -23.98 22.65
C LYS A 210 2.67 -22.95 21.69
N SER A 211 2.22 -21.69 21.80
CA SER A 211 2.78 -20.60 21.02
C SER A 211 4.23 -20.37 21.43
N THR A 212 5.14 -20.47 20.47
CA THR A 212 6.57 -20.14 20.66
C THR A 212 6.91 -18.73 20.20
N ALA A 213 5.95 -18.01 19.61
CA ALA A 213 6.13 -16.70 18.98
C ALA A 213 5.26 -15.59 19.61
N GLN A 214 4.56 -15.87 20.71
CA GLN A 214 3.91 -14.82 21.48
C GLN A 214 4.98 -13.99 22.20
N TYR A 215 5.19 -12.75 21.74
CA TYR A 215 5.76 -11.72 22.59
C TYR A 215 4.78 -11.48 23.73
N LEU A 216 5.08 -12.05 24.89
CA LEU A 216 4.41 -11.67 26.13
C LEU A 216 4.92 -10.27 26.46
N ILE A 217 4.07 -9.26 26.27
CA ILE A 217 4.33 -7.92 26.83
C ILE A 217 4.48 -8.15 28.32
N ARG A 218 5.69 -7.93 28.84
CA ARG A 218 5.91 -7.99 30.28
C ARG A 218 5.27 -6.75 30.89
N ASP A 219 4.89 -6.83 32.16
CA ASP A 219 4.32 -5.67 32.86
C ASP A 219 5.27 -4.45 32.80
N GLU A 220 6.58 -4.69 32.79
CA GLU A 220 7.65 -3.70 32.62
C GLU A 220 7.73 -3.07 31.21
N ASP A 221 7.18 -3.72 30.19
CA ASP A 221 7.13 -3.24 28.79
C ASP A 221 5.80 -2.51 28.48
N SER A 222 4.85 -2.50 29.41
CA SER A 222 3.56 -1.82 29.29
C SER A 222 3.72 -0.33 29.60
N TRP A 223 3.73 0.50 28.54
CA TRP A 223 3.73 1.97 28.64
C TRP A 223 2.33 2.56 28.89
N LEU A 224 1.31 1.71 29.03
CA LEU A 224 0.01 2.13 29.52
C LEU A 224 0.13 2.26 31.03
N ASP A 225 0.38 3.49 31.51
CA ASP A 225 0.33 3.83 32.92
C ASP A 225 -0.93 3.22 33.55
N ASP A 226 -0.78 2.50 34.68
CA ASP A 226 -1.78 1.89 35.57
C ASP A 226 -3.26 2.24 35.28
N LEU A 227 -3.79 1.79 34.14
CA LEU A 227 -5.23 1.80 33.91
C LEU A 227 -5.78 0.61 34.70
N PRO A 228 -6.66 0.82 35.70
CA PRO A 228 -7.17 -0.26 36.53
C PRO A 228 -7.78 -1.30 35.61
N ALA A 229 -7.24 -2.52 35.67
CA ALA A 229 -7.59 -3.64 34.81
C ALA A 229 -9.10 -3.74 34.62
N GLN A 230 -9.60 -3.26 33.48
CA GLN A 230 -10.92 -3.65 33.01
C GLN A 230 -10.80 -5.11 32.59
N ARG A 231 -11.15 -6.01 33.53
CA ARG A 231 -11.37 -7.42 33.24
C ARG A 231 -12.47 -7.51 32.18
N LEU A 232 -12.11 -7.99 30.99
CA LEU A 232 -13.02 -8.64 30.04
C LEU A 232 -12.98 -10.15 30.29
#